data_AF-A0A832D5W5-F1
#
_entry.id   AF-A0A832D5W5-F1
#
_cell.length_a   1.000
_cell.length_b   1.000
_cell.length_c   1.000
_cell.angle_alpha   90.00
_cell.angle_beta   90.00
_cell.angle_gamma   90.00
#
_symmetry.space_group_name_H-M   'P 1'
#
loop_
_entity.id
_entity.type
_entity.pdbx_description
1 polymer ?
#
loop_
_entity_poly.entity_id
_entity_poly.type
_entity_poly.pdbx_seq_one_letter_code
_entity_poly.pdbx_strand_id
1 'polypeptide(L)'
;MLGFARIFFGGKRSDWWLAYGGVAIAALSKGLWALVLLGWVMCYVVVKERSLWAIRKLFYWPALFVCTVVALSWFVSIKLNPESSGLESFLNDQVTGRITHSWIVSVGLLVVGVLAVVFNFLPWSLPVLESIKAGRCKSDLSVLSQDELVFLLGWAVVNVVVVALGNSASLRYYLISAPALSVVSSSILVASVQSLKFWTLQRVLYLTGWVVVVGILGLTGFYFVRMVQAGGSGLREIIFGLFYLGLHRHGLVC
;
A
#
# COMPACT_ATOMS: atom_id res chain seq x y z
N MET A 1 -5.55 14.09 12.54
CA MET A 1 -5.17 14.08 11.10
C MET A 1 -4.07 15.12 10.85
N LEU A 2 -3.16 14.85 9.91
CA LEU A 2 -2.08 15.77 9.50
C LEU A 2 -2.07 15.92 7.96
N GLY A 3 -1.36 16.93 7.45
CA GLY A 3 -1.22 17.17 6.01
C GLY A 3 -2.52 17.66 5.36
N PHE A 4 -2.83 17.18 4.15
CA PHE A 4 -3.98 17.66 3.36
C PHE A 4 -5.31 17.58 4.09
N ALA A 5 -5.57 16.53 4.86
CA ALA A 5 -6.77 16.44 5.68
C ALA A 5 -6.90 17.63 6.64
N ARG A 6 -5.80 18.05 7.28
CA ARG A 6 -5.82 19.19 8.21
C ARG A 6 -5.97 20.54 7.52
N ILE A 7 -5.43 20.68 6.31
CA ILE A 7 -5.63 21.87 5.47
C ILE A 7 -7.13 22.09 5.22
N PHE A 8 -7.90 21.02 5.02
CA PHE A 8 -9.36 21.12 4.81
C PHE A 8 -10.17 21.31 6.08
N PHE A 9 -9.76 20.72 7.20
CA PHE A 9 -10.60 20.62 8.40
C PHE A 9 -10.15 21.51 9.58
N GLY A 10 -9.10 22.34 9.44
CA GLY A 10 -8.72 23.29 10.50
C GLY A 10 -7.32 23.93 10.37
N GLY A 11 -6.88 24.20 9.14
CA GLY A 11 -5.45 24.31 8.78
C GLY A 11 -4.60 25.36 9.51
N LYS A 12 -3.35 24.97 9.80
CA LYS A 12 -2.21 25.85 10.16
C LYS A 12 -1.18 25.85 9.04
N ARG A 13 -0.36 26.90 8.93
CA ARG A 13 0.70 27.01 7.88
C ARG A 13 1.64 25.79 7.83
N SER A 14 1.91 25.14 8.96
CA SER A 14 2.71 23.91 9.04
C SER A 14 2.11 22.73 8.27
N ASP A 15 0.79 22.69 8.07
CA ASP A 15 0.12 21.54 7.45
C ASP A 15 0.41 21.46 5.94
N TRP A 16 0.63 22.60 5.26
CA TRP A 16 1.07 22.62 3.86
C TRP A 16 2.47 22.05 3.69
N TRP A 17 3.39 22.34 4.61
CA TRP A 17 4.74 21.77 4.59
C TRP A 17 4.71 20.25 4.80
N LEU A 18 3.88 19.77 5.72
CA LEU A 18 3.70 18.33 5.92
C LEU A 18 3.04 17.65 4.71
N ALA A 19 2.04 18.30 4.11
CA ALA A 19 1.32 17.79 2.95
C ALA A 19 2.23 17.68 1.72
N TYR A 20 2.83 18.79 1.29
CA TYR A 20 3.68 18.82 0.11
C TYR A 20 5.04 18.15 0.34
N GLY A 21 5.58 18.21 1.56
CA GLY A 21 6.78 17.47 1.93
C GLY A 21 6.56 15.97 1.86
N GLY A 22 5.43 15.48 2.37
CA GLY A 22 5.03 14.09 2.24
C GLY A 22 4.90 13.64 0.79
N VAL A 23 4.28 14.47 -0.08
CA VAL A 23 4.18 14.19 -1.52
C VAL A 23 5.56 14.16 -2.19
N ALA A 24 6.44 15.10 -1.88
CA ALA A 24 7.78 15.15 -2.47
C ALA A 24 8.62 13.91 -2.09
N ILE A 25 8.60 13.53 -0.82
CA ILE A 25 9.31 12.32 -0.34
C ILE A 25 8.70 11.06 -0.97
N ALA A 26 7.37 10.99 -1.06
CA ALA A 26 6.69 9.89 -1.71
C ALA A 26 7.02 9.80 -3.20
N ALA A 27 7.14 10.94 -3.89
CA ALA A 27 7.54 11.01 -5.30
C ALA A 27 8.97 10.51 -5.51
N LEU A 28 9.89 10.86 -4.62
CA LEU A 28 11.27 10.35 -4.65
C LEU A 28 11.33 8.84 -4.34
N SER A 29 10.43 8.33 -3.49
CA SER A 29 10.44 6.92 -3.06
C SER A 29 9.73 5.96 -4.03
N LYS A 30 8.66 6.43 -4.68
CA LYS A 30 7.73 5.61 -5.47
C LYS A 30 7.35 6.22 -6.81
N GLY A 31 7.97 7.33 -7.21
CA GLY A 31 7.70 7.98 -8.49
C GLY A 31 6.31 8.60 -8.57
N LEU A 32 5.66 8.42 -9.74
CA LEU A 32 4.40 9.08 -10.08
C LEU A 32 3.21 8.64 -9.19
N TRP A 33 3.35 7.54 -8.44
CA TRP A 33 2.35 7.09 -7.47
C TRP A 33 1.94 8.16 -6.45
N ALA A 34 2.86 9.03 -6.04
CA ALA A 34 2.54 10.12 -5.12
C ALA A 34 1.54 11.12 -5.73
N LEU A 35 1.61 11.33 -7.05
CA LEU A 35 0.74 12.26 -7.76
C LEU A 35 -0.69 11.74 -7.88
N VAL A 36 -0.89 10.43 -7.87
CA VAL A 36 -2.24 9.82 -7.86
C VAL A 36 -3.01 10.24 -6.61
N LEU A 37 -2.37 10.17 -5.44
CA LEU A 37 -3.00 10.57 -4.18
C LEU A 37 -3.19 12.08 -4.09
N LEU A 38 -2.24 12.87 -4.61
CA LEU A 38 -2.44 14.31 -4.77
C LEU A 38 -3.64 14.62 -5.69
N GLY A 39 -3.79 13.85 -6.77
CA GLY A 39 -4.94 13.92 -7.66
C GLY A 39 -6.25 13.63 -6.93
N TRP A 40 -6.31 12.57 -6.11
CA TRP A 40 -7.46 12.30 -5.25
C TRP A 40 -7.81 13.47 -4.35
N VAL A 41 -6.81 14.07 -3.69
CA VAL A 41 -7.01 15.25 -2.84
C VAL A 41 -7.63 16.41 -3.63
N MET A 42 -7.13 16.70 -4.83
CA MET A 42 -7.69 17.74 -5.69
C MET A 42 -9.11 17.41 -6.14
N CYS A 43 -9.36 16.18 -6.60
CA CYS A 43 -10.69 15.72 -7.01
C CYS A 43 -11.70 15.82 -5.87
N TYR A 44 -11.32 15.38 -4.67
CA TYR A 44 -12.19 15.46 -3.49
C TYR A 44 -12.62 16.90 -3.19
N VAL A 45 -11.70 17.86 -3.25
CA VAL A 45 -12.00 19.29 -3.05
C VAL A 45 -12.98 19.81 -4.07
N VAL A 46 -12.73 19.51 -5.34
CA VAL A 46 -13.60 19.95 -6.44
C VAL A 46 -14.99 19.37 -6.29
N VAL A 47 -15.11 18.08 -5.96
CA VAL A 47 -16.40 17.41 -5.77
C VAL A 47 -17.14 17.97 -4.56
N LYS A 48 -16.43 18.20 -3.45
CA LYS A 48 -17.01 18.72 -2.20
C LYS A 48 -17.51 20.15 -2.36
N GLU A 49 -16.67 21.04 -2.89
CA GLU A 49 -17.01 22.46 -3.05
C GLU A 49 -17.75 22.76 -4.36
N ARG A 50 -17.91 21.75 -5.23
CA ARG A 50 -18.50 21.87 -6.57
C ARG A 50 -17.87 22.97 -7.42
N SER A 51 -16.57 23.20 -7.24
CA SER A 51 -15.86 24.31 -7.88
C SER A 51 -14.39 23.97 -8.12
N LEU A 52 -13.90 24.22 -9.34
CA LEU A 52 -12.47 24.10 -9.66
C LEU A 52 -11.63 25.16 -8.95
N TRP A 53 -12.22 26.30 -8.60
CA TRP A 53 -11.53 27.36 -7.87
C TRP A 53 -11.15 26.94 -6.45
N ALA A 54 -11.83 25.95 -5.89
CA ALA A 54 -11.56 25.40 -4.57
C ALA A 54 -10.14 24.82 -4.45
N ILE A 55 -9.57 24.33 -5.56
CA ILE A 55 -8.19 23.82 -5.58
C ILE A 55 -7.20 24.91 -5.13
N ARG A 56 -7.51 26.20 -5.35
CA ARG A 56 -6.67 27.33 -4.90
C ARG A 56 -6.38 27.29 -3.40
N LYS A 57 -7.29 26.74 -2.59
CA LYS A 57 -7.12 26.59 -1.12
C LYS A 57 -5.96 25.66 -0.76
N LEU A 58 -5.58 24.76 -1.66
CA LEU A 58 -4.44 23.87 -1.47
C LEU A 58 -3.11 24.58 -1.69
N PHE A 59 -3.08 25.65 -2.48
CA PHE A 59 -1.83 26.27 -2.90
C PHE A 59 -1.25 27.15 -1.79
N TYR A 60 -0.14 26.68 -1.24
CA TYR A 60 0.78 27.52 -0.48
C TYR A 60 2.12 27.54 -1.23
N TRP A 61 2.33 28.61 -2.01
CA TRP A 61 3.44 28.74 -2.94
C TRP A 61 4.82 28.42 -2.36
N PRO A 62 5.18 28.88 -1.13
CA PRO A 62 6.49 28.56 -0.57
C PRO A 62 6.71 27.06 -0.38
N ALA A 63 5.74 26.34 0.20
CA ALA A 63 5.85 24.91 0.39
C ALA A 63 5.82 24.16 -0.94
N LEU A 64 4.92 24.55 -1.85
CA LEU A 64 4.82 23.92 -3.17
C LEU A 64 6.14 24.05 -3.94
N PHE A 65 6.71 25.26 -4.03
CA PHE A 65 7.96 25.49 -4.74
C PHE A 65 9.11 24.67 -4.17
N VAL A 66 9.35 24.75 -2.86
CA VAL A 66 10.44 24.02 -2.21
C VAL A 66 10.28 22.51 -2.37
N CYS A 67 9.07 21.98 -2.13
CA CYS A 67 8.81 20.55 -2.25
C CYS A 67 8.88 20.06 -3.70
N THR A 68 8.48 20.87 -4.68
CA THR A 68 8.65 20.56 -6.10
C THR A 68 10.12 20.49 -6.48
N VAL A 69 10.95 21.45 -6.03
CA VAL A 69 12.41 21.40 -6.25
C VAL A 69 13.00 20.12 -5.67
N VAL A 70 12.62 19.76 -4.44
CA VAL A 70 13.06 18.51 -3.80
C VAL A 70 12.62 17.29 -4.63
N ALA A 71 11.36 17.22 -5.05
CA ALA A 71 10.86 16.09 -5.84
C ALA A 71 11.55 15.97 -7.21
N LEU A 72 11.87 17.10 -7.85
CA LEU A 72 12.52 17.14 -9.17
C LEU A 72 14.03 16.92 -9.11
N SER A 73 14.68 17.08 -7.96
CA SER A 73 16.14 17.01 -7.80
C SER A 73 16.75 15.71 -8.37
N TRP A 74 16.11 14.56 -8.12
CA TRP A 74 16.56 13.27 -8.65
C TRP A 74 16.42 13.17 -10.17
N PHE A 75 15.29 13.62 -10.72
CA PHE A 75 15.05 13.61 -12.17
C PHE A 75 16.03 14.51 -12.93
N VAL A 76 16.33 15.68 -12.36
CA VAL A 76 17.36 16.59 -12.90
C VAL A 76 18.72 15.91 -12.85
N SER A 77 19.08 15.30 -11.73
CA SER A 77 20.37 14.62 -11.56
C SER A 77 20.57 13.48 -12.57
N ILE A 78 19.55 12.67 -12.83
CA ILE A 78 19.62 11.62 -13.85
C ILE A 78 19.72 12.21 -15.25
N LYS A 79 18.90 13.22 -15.57
CA LYS A 79 18.94 13.85 -16.90
C LYS A 79 20.31 14.46 -17.24
N LEU A 80 21.03 14.94 -16.23
CA LEU A 80 22.37 15.50 -16.41
C LEU A 80 23.47 14.44 -16.61
N ASN A 81 23.17 13.15 -16.40
CA ASN A 81 24.08 12.04 -16.65
C ASN A 81 23.84 11.47 -18.06
N PRO A 82 24.70 11.77 -19.07
CA PRO A 82 24.45 11.44 -20.48
C PRO A 82 24.43 9.94 -20.76
N GLU A 83 25.11 9.16 -19.93
CA GLU A 83 25.17 7.69 -20.03
C GLU A 83 23.94 7.01 -19.41
N SER A 84 23.08 7.75 -18.73
CA SER A 84 21.96 7.17 -18.00
C SER A 84 20.72 7.02 -18.90
N SER A 85 20.32 5.78 -19.13
CA SER A 85 18.97 5.45 -19.65
C SER A 85 17.89 5.51 -18.56
N GLY A 86 18.23 6.09 -17.39
CA GLY A 86 17.39 6.04 -16.19
C GLY A 86 16.04 6.72 -16.34
N LEU A 87 15.97 7.84 -17.07
CA LEU A 87 14.70 8.55 -17.29
C LEU A 87 13.78 7.77 -18.23
N GLU A 88 14.30 7.23 -19.33
CA GLU A 88 13.54 6.40 -20.27
C GLU A 88 13.07 5.11 -19.60
N SER A 89 13.95 4.45 -18.84
CA SER A 89 13.62 3.26 -18.07
C SER A 89 12.54 3.56 -17.03
N PHE A 90 12.64 4.69 -16.32
CA PHE A 90 11.62 5.12 -15.36
C PHE A 90 10.27 5.38 -16.04
N LEU A 91 10.24 6.13 -17.13
CA LEU A 91 9.00 6.42 -17.86
C LEU A 91 8.39 5.14 -18.43
N ASN A 92 9.23 4.24 -18.94
CA ASN A 92 8.76 2.96 -19.45
C ASN A 92 8.16 2.11 -18.32
N ASP A 93 8.84 1.99 -17.17
CA ASP A 93 8.33 1.23 -16.03
C ASP A 93 7.05 1.84 -15.43
N GLN A 94 6.92 3.18 -15.39
CA GLN A 94 5.82 3.83 -14.68
C GLN A 94 4.61 4.16 -15.56
N VAL A 95 4.80 4.41 -16.86
CA VAL A 95 3.73 4.92 -17.76
C VAL A 95 3.27 3.87 -18.76
N THR A 96 4.19 3.17 -19.42
CA THR A 96 3.84 2.27 -20.54
C THR A 96 3.85 0.80 -20.14
N GLY A 97 4.86 0.36 -19.42
CA GLY A 97 5.13 -1.04 -19.12
C GLY A 97 4.28 -1.62 -17.99
N ARG A 98 3.50 -0.80 -17.27
CA ARG A 98 2.72 -1.25 -16.10
C ARG A 98 1.20 -1.16 -16.25
N ILE A 99 0.68 -0.57 -17.31
CA ILE A 99 -0.77 -0.48 -17.53
C ILE A 99 -1.24 -1.73 -18.28
N THR A 100 -2.30 -2.38 -17.80
CA THR A 100 -2.91 -3.50 -18.52
C THR A 100 -3.95 -3.00 -19.52
N HIS A 101 -4.00 -3.63 -20.70
CA HIS A 101 -5.07 -3.41 -21.68
C HIS A 101 -6.19 -4.47 -21.59
N SER A 102 -6.04 -5.47 -20.72
CA SER A 102 -7.01 -6.55 -20.55
C SER A 102 -7.99 -6.25 -19.42
N TRP A 103 -9.27 -6.07 -19.77
CA TRP A 103 -10.34 -5.82 -18.81
C TRP A 103 -10.48 -6.95 -17.79
N ILE A 104 -10.28 -8.21 -18.20
CA ILE A 104 -10.37 -9.40 -17.34
C ILE A 104 -9.30 -9.33 -16.26
N VAL A 105 -8.07 -8.96 -16.64
CA VAL A 105 -6.97 -8.78 -15.70
C VAL A 105 -7.31 -7.66 -14.72
N SER A 106 -7.81 -6.52 -15.19
CA SER A 106 -8.18 -5.41 -14.30
C SER A 106 -9.26 -5.77 -13.29
N VAL A 107 -10.32 -6.48 -13.73
CA VAL A 107 -11.38 -6.94 -12.81
C VAL A 107 -10.81 -7.93 -11.79
N GLY A 108 -9.96 -8.86 -12.22
CA GLY A 108 -9.28 -9.80 -11.31
C GLY A 108 -8.42 -9.07 -10.27
N LEU A 109 -7.63 -8.08 -10.71
CA LEU A 109 -6.81 -7.26 -9.80
C LEU A 109 -7.65 -6.38 -8.87
N LEU A 110 -8.80 -5.89 -9.30
CA LEU A 110 -9.74 -5.16 -8.45
C LEU A 110 -10.27 -6.05 -7.32
N VAL A 111 -10.70 -7.28 -7.64
CA VAL A 111 -11.15 -8.26 -6.64
C VAL A 111 -10.02 -8.58 -5.66
N VAL A 112 -8.82 -8.88 -6.18
CA VAL A 112 -7.63 -9.12 -5.36
C VAL A 112 -7.32 -7.92 -4.47
N GLY A 113 -7.46 -6.69 -4.97
CA GLY A 113 -7.18 -5.47 -4.21
C GLY A 113 -8.17 -5.23 -3.08
N VAL A 114 -9.46 -5.42 -3.33
CA VAL A 114 -10.50 -5.35 -2.28
C VAL A 114 -10.21 -6.39 -1.20
N LEU A 115 -9.93 -7.64 -1.59
CA LEU A 115 -9.59 -8.70 -0.66
C LEU A 115 -8.30 -8.37 0.12
N ALA A 116 -7.25 -7.92 -0.56
CA ALA A 116 -5.97 -7.56 0.06
C ALA A 116 -6.15 -6.46 1.11
N VAL A 117 -6.97 -5.45 0.84
CA VAL A 117 -7.31 -4.41 1.81
C VAL A 117 -8.02 -4.99 3.04
N VAL A 118 -9.01 -5.87 2.84
CA VAL A 118 -9.73 -6.53 3.93
C VAL A 118 -8.80 -7.42 4.77
N PHE A 119 -7.93 -8.20 4.11
CA PHE A 119 -6.98 -9.11 4.76
C PHE A 119 -5.87 -8.36 5.50
N ASN A 120 -5.33 -7.28 4.93
CA ASN A 120 -4.34 -6.42 5.59
C ASN A 120 -4.88 -5.79 6.89
N PHE A 121 -6.21 -5.73 7.03
CA PHE A 121 -6.88 -5.21 8.19
C PHE A 121 -7.48 -6.27 9.11
N LEU A 122 -7.30 -7.57 8.84
CA LEU A 122 -7.51 -8.58 9.89
C LEU A 122 -6.41 -8.37 10.94
N PRO A 123 -6.72 -8.10 12.23
CA PRO A 123 -7.92 -8.46 13.01
C PRO A 123 -9.10 -7.49 13.03
N TRP A 124 -8.89 -6.25 12.67
CA TRP A 124 -9.81 -5.14 12.88
C TRP A 124 -11.03 -5.18 11.94
N SER A 125 -10.97 -5.88 10.81
CA SER A 125 -12.09 -6.03 9.88
C SER A 125 -13.32 -6.66 10.51
N LEU A 126 -13.16 -7.66 11.39
CA LEU A 126 -14.28 -8.38 12.02
C LEU A 126 -15.02 -7.53 13.07
N PRO A 127 -14.34 -6.89 14.06
CA PRO A 127 -15.02 -6.05 15.05
C PRO A 127 -15.64 -4.81 14.40
N VAL A 128 -15.03 -4.27 13.34
CA VAL A 128 -15.63 -3.19 12.53
C VAL A 128 -16.93 -3.66 11.88
N LEU A 129 -16.92 -4.82 11.22
CA LEU A 129 -18.12 -5.37 10.57
C LEU A 129 -19.25 -5.66 11.57
N GLU A 130 -18.93 -6.22 12.74
CA GLU A 130 -19.91 -6.46 13.79
C GLU A 130 -20.49 -5.16 14.36
N SER A 131 -19.66 -4.13 14.50
CA SER A 131 -20.10 -2.80 14.94
C SER A 131 -21.08 -2.17 13.96
N ILE A 132 -20.81 -2.29 12.65
CA ILE A 132 -21.69 -1.83 11.58
C ILE A 132 -23.00 -2.63 11.58
N LYS A 133 -22.94 -3.97 11.57
CA LYS A 133 -24.14 -4.85 11.53
C LYS A 133 -25.08 -4.63 12.71
N ALA A 134 -24.55 -4.33 13.88
CA ALA A 134 -25.35 -4.07 15.06
C ALA A 134 -25.96 -2.66 15.10
N GLY A 135 -25.77 -1.83 14.07
CA GLY A 135 -26.26 -0.46 14.02
C GLY A 135 -25.61 0.45 15.06
N ARG A 136 -24.43 0.08 15.56
CA ARG A 136 -23.71 0.78 16.63
C ARG A 136 -22.84 1.91 16.11
N CYS A 137 -22.65 1.96 14.79
CA CYS A 137 -22.12 3.11 14.08
C CYS A 137 -23.25 4.14 13.86
N LYS A 138 -23.79 4.72 14.94
CA LYS A 138 -24.65 5.91 14.80
C LYS A 138 -23.75 7.09 14.47
N SER A 139 -24.12 7.89 13.47
CA SER A 139 -23.36 9.04 12.96
C SER A 139 -22.94 10.02 14.06
N ASP A 140 -23.73 10.13 15.12
CA ASP A 140 -23.50 11.09 16.20
C ASP A 140 -22.37 10.67 17.16
N LEU A 141 -21.94 9.40 17.09
CA LEU A 141 -20.87 8.84 17.91
C LEU A 141 -19.55 8.67 17.13
N SER A 142 -19.53 8.85 15.82
CA SER A 142 -18.29 8.77 15.06
C SER A 142 -17.45 10.02 15.31
N VAL A 143 -16.21 9.81 15.75
CA VAL A 143 -15.20 10.88 15.95
C VAL A 143 -14.91 11.64 14.64
N LEU A 144 -15.19 10.99 13.49
CA LEU A 144 -15.03 11.57 12.16
C LEU A 144 -16.34 12.14 11.65
N SER A 145 -16.25 13.30 11.02
CA SER A 145 -17.32 13.82 10.16
C SER A 145 -17.54 12.91 8.94
N GLN A 146 -18.75 12.99 8.36
CA GLN A 146 -19.07 12.28 7.12
C GLN A 146 -18.08 12.62 5.99
N ASP A 147 -17.67 13.89 5.92
CA ASP A 147 -16.70 14.37 4.94
C ASP A 147 -15.33 13.71 5.10
N GLU A 148 -14.83 13.60 6.33
CA GLU A 148 -13.57 12.93 6.65
C GLU A 148 -13.63 11.44 6.31
N LEU A 149 -14.75 10.77 6.58
CA LEU A 149 -14.96 9.37 6.20
C LEU A 149 -14.90 9.19 4.68
N VAL A 150 -15.61 10.02 3.92
CA VAL A 150 -15.59 9.96 2.45
C VAL A 150 -14.18 10.22 1.91
N PHE A 151 -13.46 11.19 2.48
CA PHE A 151 -12.08 11.49 2.08
C PHE A 151 -11.14 10.29 2.27
N LEU A 152 -11.19 9.66 3.44
CA LEU A 152 -10.32 8.54 3.79
C LEU A 152 -10.68 7.24 3.06
N LEU A 153 -11.98 6.95 2.91
CA LEU A 153 -12.43 5.79 2.14
C LEU A 153 -12.12 5.95 0.65
N GLY A 154 -12.35 7.15 0.11
CA GLY A 154 -12.03 7.42 -1.29
C GLY A 154 -10.53 7.32 -1.58
N TRP A 155 -9.65 7.66 -0.63
CA TRP A 155 -8.22 7.37 -0.75
C TRP A 155 -7.98 5.87 -0.97
N ALA A 156 -8.57 5.01 -0.11
CA ALA A 156 -8.40 3.57 -0.23
C ALA A 156 -8.96 3.03 -1.56
N VAL A 157 -10.12 3.53 -1.98
CA VAL A 157 -10.74 3.18 -3.27
C VAL A 157 -9.83 3.57 -4.44
N VAL A 158 -9.33 4.80 -4.48
CA VAL A 158 -8.43 5.27 -5.54
C VAL A 158 -7.17 4.39 -5.61
N ASN A 159 -6.58 4.04 -4.46
CA ASN A 159 -5.43 3.16 -4.43
C ASN A 159 -5.73 1.79 -5.05
N VAL A 160 -6.85 1.17 -4.68
CA VAL A 160 -7.27 -0.12 -5.24
C VAL A 160 -7.52 -0.02 -6.74
N VAL A 161 -8.23 1.03 -7.19
CA VAL A 161 -8.54 1.23 -8.61
C VAL A 161 -7.26 1.41 -9.43
N VAL A 162 -6.31 2.23 -8.98
CA VAL A 162 -5.07 2.46 -9.74
C VAL A 162 -4.20 1.21 -9.80
N VAL A 163 -4.13 0.41 -8.73
CA VAL A 163 -3.44 -0.89 -8.79
C VAL A 163 -4.16 -1.86 -9.73
N ALA A 164 -5.49 -1.84 -9.78
CA ALA A 164 -6.28 -2.68 -10.67
C ALA A 164 -6.10 -2.33 -12.16
N LEU A 165 -5.78 -1.08 -12.49
CA LEU A 165 -5.40 -0.67 -13.84
C LEU A 165 -3.97 -1.11 -14.23
N GLY A 166 -3.21 -1.64 -13.27
CA GLY A 166 -1.89 -2.18 -13.50
C GLY A 166 -1.88 -3.56 -14.16
N ASN A 167 -0.69 -4.04 -14.54
CA ASN A 167 -0.47 -5.40 -15.06
C ASN A 167 0.13 -6.37 -14.03
N SER A 168 0.50 -5.87 -12.84
CA SER A 168 1.04 -6.67 -11.75
C SER A 168 0.58 -6.13 -10.40
N ALA A 169 -0.06 -6.98 -9.61
CA ALA A 169 -0.43 -6.64 -8.23
C ALA A 169 0.56 -7.24 -7.26
N SER A 170 1.28 -6.37 -6.56
CA SER A 170 1.99 -6.74 -5.34
C SER A 170 1.15 -6.31 -4.15
N LEU A 171 1.01 -7.18 -3.15
CA LEU A 171 0.24 -6.88 -1.92
C LEU A 171 0.73 -5.59 -1.22
N ARG A 172 2.01 -5.25 -1.39
CA ARG A 172 2.63 -4.04 -0.85
C ARG A 172 2.02 -2.73 -1.39
N TYR A 173 1.38 -2.74 -2.56
CA TYR A 173 0.75 -1.53 -3.11
C TYR A 173 -0.52 -1.14 -2.33
N TYR A 174 -1.19 -2.11 -1.70
CA TYR A 174 -2.36 -1.86 -0.86
C TYR A 174 -2.01 -1.34 0.55
N LEU A 175 -0.72 -1.40 0.95
CA LEU A 175 -0.28 -0.82 2.23
C LEU A 175 -0.38 0.71 2.25
N ILE A 176 -0.39 1.35 1.09
CA ILE A 176 -0.54 2.81 0.95
C ILE A 176 -1.86 3.30 1.56
N SER A 177 -2.92 2.49 1.50
CA SER A 177 -4.23 2.79 2.09
C SER A 177 -4.33 2.46 3.58
N ALA A 178 -3.33 1.79 4.17
CA ALA A 178 -3.41 1.34 5.56
C ALA A 178 -3.61 2.48 6.57
N PRO A 179 -2.88 3.62 6.50
CA PRO A 179 -3.08 4.70 7.46
C PRO A 179 -4.50 5.28 7.44
N ALA A 180 -5.09 5.45 6.24
CA ALA A 180 -6.44 5.97 6.10
C ALA A 180 -7.48 5.01 6.70
N LEU A 181 -7.35 3.72 6.40
CA LEU A 181 -8.22 2.68 6.93
C LEU A 181 -8.03 2.45 8.43
N SER A 182 -6.83 2.69 8.98
CA SER A 182 -6.58 2.65 10.43
C SER A 182 -7.41 3.71 11.14
N VAL A 183 -7.45 4.92 10.59
CA VAL A 183 -8.23 6.02 11.17
C VAL A 183 -9.73 5.73 11.09
N VAL A 184 -10.23 5.25 9.95
CA VAL A 184 -11.64 4.85 9.78
C VAL A 184 -12.01 3.70 10.72
N SER A 185 -11.19 2.66 10.78
CA SER A 185 -11.44 1.51 11.66
C SER A 185 -11.44 1.94 13.12
N SER A 186 -10.47 2.77 13.52
CA SER A 186 -10.39 3.32 14.87
C SER A 186 -11.61 4.14 15.22
N SER A 187 -12.12 4.99 14.32
CA SER A 187 -13.27 5.84 14.63
C SER A 187 -14.54 5.02 14.85
N ILE A 188 -14.74 3.96 14.05
CA ILE A 188 -15.87 3.04 14.19
C ILE A 188 -15.76 2.25 15.50
N LEU A 189 -14.56 1.73 15.79
CA LEU A 189 -14.35 0.92 17.00
C LEU A 189 -14.47 1.75 18.26
N VAL A 190 -13.86 2.93 18.33
CA VAL A 190 -13.97 3.83 19.50
C VAL A 190 -15.43 4.19 19.78
N ALA A 191 -16.22 4.51 18.74
CA ALA A 191 -17.66 4.74 18.88
C ALA A 191 -18.42 3.53 19.43
N SER A 192 -17.87 2.32 19.24
CA SER A 192 -18.48 1.05 19.58
C SER A 192 -17.89 0.40 20.85
N VAL A 193 -16.80 0.92 21.42
CA VAL A 193 -16.05 0.28 22.53
C VAL A 193 -16.95 -0.03 23.74
N GLN A 194 -17.85 0.88 24.11
CA GLN A 194 -18.75 0.68 25.26
C GLN A 194 -19.79 -0.44 25.03
N SER A 195 -19.99 -0.84 23.78
CA SER A 195 -21.03 -1.77 23.35
C SER A 195 -20.48 -3.08 22.79
N LEU A 196 -19.18 -3.16 22.55
CA LEU A 196 -18.51 -4.38 22.12
C LEU A 196 -18.35 -5.29 23.32
N LYS A 197 -18.91 -6.50 23.22
CA LYS A 197 -18.69 -7.54 24.24
C LYS A 197 -17.19 -7.85 24.27
N PHE A 198 -16.56 -7.73 25.44
CA PHE A 198 -15.14 -8.05 25.66
C PHE A 198 -14.74 -9.40 25.05
N TRP A 199 -15.62 -10.40 25.18
CA TRP A 199 -15.44 -11.73 24.62
C TRP A 199 -15.28 -11.78 23.10
N THR A 200 -15.96 -10.90 22.35
CA THR A 200 -15.84 -10.89 20.89
C THR A 200 -14.51 -10.30 20.46
N LEU A 201 -14.09 -9.20 21.09
CA LEU A 201 -12.78 -8.62 20.85
C LEU A 201 -11.66 -9.62 21.17
N GLN A 202 -11.76 -10.30 22.31
CA GLN A 202 -10.80 -11.33 22.72
C GLN A 202 -10.76 -12.51 21.74
N ARG A 203 -11.92 -13.02 21.29
CA ARG A 203 -11.98 -14.10 20.28
C ARG A 203 -11.34 -13.68 18.96
N VAL A 204 -11.65 -12.49 18.47
CA VAL A 204 -11.07 -11.99 17.21
C VAL A 204 -9.56 -11.86 17.32
N LEU A 205 -9.05 -11.23 18.39
CA LEU A 205 -7.62 -11.07 18.62
C LEU A 205 -6.91 -12.43 18.79
N TYR A 206 -7.56 -13.39 19.46
CA TYR A 206 -7.03 -14.74 19.61
C TYR A 206 -6.96 -15.47 18.27
N LEU A 207 -8.05 -15.49 17.49
CA LEU A 207 -8.11 -16.16 16.19
C LEU A 207 -7.10 -15.57 15.20
N THR A 208 -7.01 -14.25 15.14
CA THR A 208 -6.02 -13.58 14.28
C THR A 208 -4.59 -13.79 14.75
N GLY A 209 -4.34 -13.78 16.06
CA GLY A 209 -3.05 -14.18 16.62
C GLY A 209 -2.64 -15.58 16.14
N TRP A 210 -3.56 -16.55 16.20
CA TRP A 210 -3.31 -17.90 15.69
C TRP A 210 -3.09 -17.95 14.19
N VAL A 211 -3.88 -17.23 13.38
CA VAL A 211 -3.68 -17.17 11.92
C VAL A 211 -2.29 -16.62 11.58
N VAL A 212 -1.84 -15.58 12.29
CA VAL A 212 -0.49 -15.03 12.10
C VAL A 212 0.58 -16.02 12.52
N VAL A 213 0.44 -16.68 13.68
CA VAL A 213 1.42 -17.67 14.15
C VAL A 213 1.51 -18.86 13.20
N VAL A 214 0.37 -19.43 12.78
CA VAL A 214 0.32 -20.54 11.82
C VAL A 214 0.88 -20.11 10.46
N GLY A 215 0.57 -18.89 10.01
CA GLY A 215 1.11 -18.33 8.78
C GLY A 215 2.63 -18.18 8.81
N ILE A 216 3.19 -17.65 9.90
CA ILE A 216 4.64 -17.53 10.09
C ILE A 216 5.28 -18.92 10.13
N LEU A 217 4.75 -19.84 10.94
CA LEU A 217 5.28 -21.20 11.05
C LEU A 217 5.25 -21.93 9.70
N GLY A 218 4.14 -21.82 8.96
CA GLY A 218 3.99 -22.40 7.63
C GLY A 218 4.98 -21.82 6.62
N LEU A 219 5.18 -20.50 6.61
CA LEU A 219 6.18 -19.85 5.75
C LEU A 219 7.59 -20.28 6.13
N THR A 220 7.95 -20.27 7.42
CA THR A 220 9.27 -20.71 7.88
C THR A 220 9.52 -22.18 7.54
N GLY A 221 8.51 -23.05 7.71
CA GLY A 221 8.59 -24.46 7.33
C GLY A 221 8.75 -24.65 5.82
N PHE A 222 8.02 -23.90 5.01
CA PHE A 222 8.16 -23.93 3.55
C PHE A 222 9.55 -23.48 3.09
N TYR A 223 10.06 -22.37 3.64
CA TYR A 223 11.41 -21.90 3.35
C TYR A 223 12.48 -22.91 3.81
N PHE A 224 12.30 -23.53 4.98
CA PHE A 224 13.20 -24.56 5.49
C PHE A 224 13.22 -25.79 4.56
N VAL A 225 12.06 -26.28 4.12
CA VAL A 225 11.97 -27.40 3.16
C VAL A 225 12.65 -27.04 1.84
N ARG A 226 12.39 -25.84 1.30
CA ARG A 226 13.06 -25.35 0.08
C ARG A 226 14.57 -25.26 0.24
N MET A 227 15.04 -24.78 1.40
CA MET A 227 16.46 -24.69 1.72
C MET A 227 17.11 -26.08 1.81
N VAL A 228 16.45 -27.04 2.47
CA VAL A 228 16.93 -28.43 2.54
C VAL A 228 16.93 -29.10 1.16
N GLN A 229 15.91 -28.88 0.33
CA GLN A 229 15.89 -29.39 -1.04
C GLN A 229 17.00 -28.79 -1.91
N ALA A 230 17.22 -27.47 -1.81
CA ALA A 230 18.29 -26.78 -2.55
C ALA A 230 19.69 -27.19 -2.05
N GLY A 231 19.87 -27.37 -0.74
CA GLY A 231 21.09 -27.92 -0.16
C GLY A 231 21.32 -29.39 -0.52
N GLY A 232 20.24 -30.18 -0.58
CA GLY A 232 20.24 -31.58 -0.98
C GLY A 232 20.62 -31.78 -2.45
N SER A 233 20.21 -30.90 -3.36
CA SER A 233 20.67 -30.93 -4.75
C SER A 233 22.17 -30.67 -4.87
N GLY A 234 22.71 -29.72 -4.10
CA GLY A 234 24.15 -29.44 -4.11
C GLY A 234 25.00 -30.60 -3.58
N LEU A 235 24.57 -31.23 -2.48
CA LEU A 235 25.22 -32.43 -1.93
C LEU A 235 25.17 -33.62 -2.89
N ARG A 236 24.07 -33.78 -3.63
CA ARG A 236 23.92 -34.85 -4.62
C ARG A 236 24.87 -34.66 -5.80
N GLU A 237 25.05 -33.43 -6.29
CA GLU A 237 26.02 -33.14 -7.36
C GLU A 237 27.47 -33.30 -6.90
N ILE A 238 27.79 -32.93 -5.65
CA ILE A 238 29.12 -33.17 -5.08
C ILE A 238 29.41 -34.67 -4.98
N ILE A 239 28.45 -35.47 -4.48
CA ILE A 239 28.61 -36.93 -4.37
C ILE A 239 28.73 -37.57 -5.76
N PHE A 240 27.90 -37.17 -6.73
CA PHE A 240 28.01 -37.66 -8.11
C PHE A 240 29.33 -37.26 -8.76
N GLY A 241 29.80 -36.03 -8.54
CA GLY A 241 31.09 -35.55 -9.04
C GLY A 241 32.27 -36.32 -8.45
N LEU A 242 32.25 -36.57 -7.13
CA LEU A 242 33.28 -37.38 -6.45
C LEU A 242 33.26 -38.84 -6.90
N PHE A 243 32.06 -39.41 -7.10
CA PHE A 243 31.91 -40.78 -7.59
C PHE A 243 32.39 -40.92 -9.05
N TYR A 244 32.05 -39.95 -9.91
CA TYR A 244 32.52 -39.89 -11.30
C TYR A 244 34.05 -39.75 -11.38
N LEU A 245 34.64 -38.86 -10.57
CA LEU A 245 36.10 -38.71 -10.47
C LEU A 245 36.78 -40.00 -9.98
N GLY A 246 36.15 -40.72 -9.05
CA GLY A 246 36.62 -42.03 -8.58
C GLY A 246 36.60 -43.09 -9.68
N LEU A 247 35.50 -43.19 -10.43
CA LEU A 247 35.37 -44.13 -11.54
C LEU A 247 36.35 -43.84 -12.69
N HIS A 248 36.57 -42.57 -13.00
CA HIS A 248 37.55 -42.16 -14.01
C HIS A 248 38.98 -42.51 -13.58
N ARG A 249 39.32 -42.35 -12.29
CA ARG A 249 40.64 -42.73 -11.75
C ARG A 249 40.93 -44.23 -11.84
N HIS A 250 39.89 -45.06 -11.80
CA HIS A 250 40.01 -46.52 -11.90
C HIS A 250 39.83 -47.04 -13.34
N GLY A 251 39.73 -46.16 -14.35
CA GLY A 251 39.63 -46.55 -15.76
C GLY A 251 38.33 -47.28 -16.12
N LEU A 252 37.29 -47.15 -15.28
CA LEU A 252 36.00 -47.81 -15.47
C LEU A 252 35.04 -47.01 -16.36
N VAL A 253 35.41 -45.78 -16.71
CA VAL A 253 34.67 -44.88 -17.59
C VAL A 253 35.70 -44.23 -18.52
N CYS A 254 35.51 -44.39 -19.84
CA CYS A 254 36.33 -43.77 -20.88
C CYS A 254 35.90 -42.33 -21.17
#